data_AF-A0A6C0BPP6-F1
#
_entry.id   AF-A0A6C0BPP6-F1
#
_cell.length_a   1.000
_cell.length_b   1.000
_cell.length_c   1.000
_cell.angle_alpha   90.00
_cell.angle_beta   90.00
_cell.angle_gamma   90.00
#
_symmetry.space_group_name_H-M   'P 1'
#
loop_
_entity.id
_entity.type
_entity.pdbx_description
1 polymer ?
#
loop_
_entity_poly.entity_id
_entity_poly.type
_entity_poly.pdbx_seq_one_letter_code
_entity_poly.pdbx_strand_id
1 'polypeptide(L)'
;MDNFENFKIALYRQVPQVAAAAEHLVQLFNRVSRQTQELKGNLEIESFFGRSKDGKFSNHVEEDVIQVVQKMLLECSTWTCTEDWHIMYDYYLDDHQTRVRVSYKDEKQQVNMIRKHRLGHVDLSYGQMRKSEWKLTDYLTRVTLKFEEPLTSPQNTLLHFKSVKMSMRKSFIVPSHNCSAVRWRFELVQFWVSDSMESLEHSIQTEAPQYSMECELLDLPDALSETDKYIMFASLLMKMEDFYTFPLCRLIAINEGQQQSQLPTFLVQS
;
A
#
# COMPACT_ATOMS: atom_id res chain seq x y z
N MET A 1 26.54 19.56 -9.16
CA MET A 1 25.14 19.33 -9.59
C MET A 1 24.96 17.83 -9.88
N ASP A 2 25.53 16.94 -9.06
CA ASP A 2 26.07 15.67 -9.60
C ASP A 2 25.60 14.38 -8.91
N ASN A 3 24.84 14.43 -7.81
CA ASN A 3 24.41 13.19 -7.15
C ASN A 3 22.99 12.77 -7.55
N PHE A 4 22.06 13.73 -7.66
CA PHE A 4 20.66 13.46 -8.01
C PHE A 4 20.48 13.01 -9.46
N GLU A 5 21.08 13.71 -10.43
CA GLU A 5 20.98 13.32 -11.83
C GLU A 5 21.64 11.95 -12.08
N ASN A 6 22.76 11.66 -11.41
CA ASN A 6 23.38 10.34 -11.46
C ASN A 6 22.48 9.25 -10.86
N PHE A 7 21.76 9.54 -9.77
CA PHE A 7 20.75 8.63 -9.23
C PHE A 7 19.61 8.38 -10.23
N LYS A 8 19.06 9.43 -10.84
CA LYS A 8 18.02 9.28 -11.88
C LYS A 8 18.52 8.43 -13.05
N ILE A 9 19.72 8.72 -13.56
CA ILE A 9 20.33 7.95 -14.66
C ILE A 9 20.53 6.49 -14.27
N ALA A 10 21.01 6.21 -13.06
CA ALA A 10 21.17 4.85 -12.55
C ALA A 10 19.83 4.12 -12.46
N LEU A 11 18.80 4.77 -11.91
CA LEU A 11 17.46 4.20 -11.80
C LEU A 11 16.84 3.94 -13.18
N TYR A 12 16.99 4.87 -14.13
CA TYR A 12 16.55 4.66 -15.52
C TYR A 12 17.26 3.49 -16.22
N ARG A 13 18.52 3.22 -15.86
CA ARG A 13 19.27 2.09 -16.42
C ARG A 13 18.87 0.75 -15.82
N GLN A 14 18.56 0.72 -14.53
CA GLN A 14 18.25 -0.52 -13.80
C GLN A 14 16.76 -0.86 -13.89
N VAL A 15 15.89 0.12 -13.64
CA VAL A 15 14.44 -0.06 -13.53
C VAL A 15 13.71 1.12 -14.19
N PRO A 16 13.74 1.24 -15.53
CA PRO A 16 13.20 2.39 -16.26
C PRO A 16 11.72 2.68 -15.99
N GLN A 17 10.92 1.63 -15.75
CA GLN A 17 9.50 1.75 -15.43
C GLN A 17 9.26 2.42 -14.07
N VAL A 18 10.13 2.16 -13.07
CA VAL A 18 10.07 2.84 -11.77
C VAL A 18 10.48 4.29 -11.90
N ALA A 19 11.55 4.57 -12.66
CA ALA A 19 12.01 5.93 -12.90
C ALA A 19 10.93 6.80 -13.54
N ALA A 20 10.27 6.31 -14.60
CA ALA A 20 9.20 7.02 -15.30
C ALA A 20 7.95 7.19 -14.42
N ALA A 21 7.54 6.15 -13.69
CA ALA A 21 6.40 6.24 -12.78
C ALA A 21 6.64 7.23 -11.62
N ALA A 22 7.86 7.31 -11.10
CA ALA A 22 8.24 8.32 -10.12
C ALA A 22 8.09 9.74 -10.67
N GLU A 23 8.50 10.01 -11.91
CA GLU A 23 8.28 11.33 -12.54
C GLU A 23 6.80 11.67 -12.69
N HIS A 24 5.98 10.71 -13.13
CA HIS A 24 4.53 10.90 -13.24
C HIS A 24 3.89 11.19 -11.89
N LEU A 25 4.32 10.51 -10.83
CA LEU A 25 3.84 10.76 -9.47
C LEU A 25 4.25 12.14 -8.95
N VAL A 26 5.47 12.61 -9.24
CA VAL A 26 5.90 13.98 -8.90
C VAL A 26 5.01 15.01 -9.61
N GLN A 27 4.74 14.82 -10.90
CA GLN A 27 3.86 15.71 -11.66
C GLN A 27 2.44 15.72 -11.10
N LEU A 28 1.90 14.54 -10.77
CA LEU A 28 0.58 14.38 -10.17
C LEU A 28 0.51 15.08 -8.80
N PHE A 29 1.49 14.83 -7.94
CA PHE A 29 1.61 15.47 -6.63
C PHE A 29 1.62 16.99 -6.78
N ASN A 30 2.49 17.54 -7.64
CA ASN A 30 2.60 18.98 -7.87
C ASN A 30 1.30 19.61 -8.40
N ARG A 31 0.60 18.91 -9.30
CA ARG A 31 -0.70 19.36 -9.81
C ARG A 31 -1.73 19.43 -8.68
N VAL A 32 -1.81 18.38 -7.87
CA VAL A 32 -2.74 18.27 -6.75
C VAL A 32 -2.41 19.33 -5.70
N SER A 33 -1.16 19.43 -5.22
CA SER A 33 -0.76 20.38 -4.19
C SER A 33 -1.03 21.85 -4.56
N ARG A 34 -1.00 22.21 -5.85
CA ARG A 34 -1.38 23.56 -6.31
C ARG A 34 -2.88 23.80 -6.22
N GLN A 35 -3.70 22.79 -6.53
CA GLN A 35 -5.16 22.87 -6.44
C GLN A 35 -5.65 22.84 -4.99
N THR A 36 -4.85 22.27 -4.08
CA THR A 36 -5.23 21.99 -2.71
C THR A 36 -4.42 22.79 -1.68
N GLN A 37 -4.00 24.02 -1.99
CA GLN A 37 -3.24 24.87 -1.05
C GLN A 37 -3.95 25.06 0.32
N GLU A 38 -5.26 24.84 0.37
CA GLU A 38 -6.11 24.88 1.56
C GLU A 38 -6.19 23.54 2.34
N LEU A 39 -5.56 22.46 1.85
CA LEU A 39 -5.72 21.09 2.39
C LEU A 39 -4.46 20.55 3.10
N LYS A 40 -3.57 21.44 3.56
CA LYS A 40 -2.30 21.07 4.20
C LYS A 40 -2.55 20.17 5.43
N GLY A 41 -1.84 19.05 5.51
CA GLY A 41 -1.84 18.12 6.65
C GLY A 41 -2.67 16.83 6.48
N ASN A 42 -3.47 16.73 5.42
CA ASN A 42 -4.45 15.64 5.23
C ASN A 42 -4.25 14.87 3.90
N LEU A 43 -3.09 15.07 3.25
CA LEU A 43 -2.75 14.35 2.04
C LEU A 43 -2.17 12.98 2.41
N GLU A 44 -2.71 11.94 1.81
CA GLU A 44 -2.35 10.54 2.01
C GLU A 44 -1.73 9.98 0.72
N ILE A 45 -0.56 9.34 0.85
CA ILE A 45 0.11 8.62 -0.22
C ILE A 45 0.14 7.14 0.18
N GLU A 46 -0.57 6.32 -0.59
CA GLU A 46 -0.65 4.88 -0.38
C GLU A 46 -0.33 4.17 -1.69
N SER A 47 0.37 3.04 -1.60
CA SER A 47 0.49 2.08 -2.68
C SER A 47 -0.17 0.76 -2.32
N PHE A 48 -0.76 0.13 -3.32
CA PHE A 48 -1.41 -1.15 -3.21
C PHE A 48 -0.74 -2.12 -4.18
N PHE A 49 -0.46 -3.32 -3.70
CA PHE A 49 -0.14 -4.44 -4.56
C PHE A 49 -1.44 -5.20 -4.86
N GLY A 50 -1.70 -5.50 -6.13
CA GLY A 50 -2.95 -6.13 -6.50
C GLY A 50 -3.02 -6.45 -7.99
N ARG A 51 -4.18 -6.91 -8.45
CA ARG A 51 -4.37 -7.36 -9.82
C ARG A 51 -5.20 -6.39 -10.65
N SER A 52 -4.88 -6.25 -11.93
CA SER A 52 -5.77 -5.64 -12.91
C SER A 52 -6.45 -6.70 -13.74
N LYS A 53 -7.78 -6.71 -13.69
CA LYS A 53 -8.63 -7.59 -14.50
C LYS A 53 -9.72 -6.78 -15.17
N ASP A 54 -9.88 -6.94 -16.48
CA ASP A 54 -10.89 -6.24 -17.28
C ASP A 54 -10.84 -4.70 -17.12
N GLY A 55 -9.62 -4.15 -17.01
CA GLY A 55 -9.40 -2.72 -16.79
C GLY A 55 -9.74 -2.21 -15.38
N LYS A 56 -10.10 -3.11 -14.45
CA LYS A 56 -10.36 -2.79 -13.05
C LYS A 56 -9.25 -3.34 -12.17
N PHE A 57 -8.68 -2.47 -11.34
CA PHE A 57 -7.74 -2.86 -10.31
C PHE A 57 -8.48 -3.36 -9.06
N SER A 58 -8.03 -4.49 -8.55
CA SER A 58 -8.38 -5.04 -7.25
C SER A 58 -7.13 -5.06 -6.38
N ASN A 59 -7.22 -4.56 -5.15
CA ASN A 59 -6.15 -4.67 -4.14
C ASN A 59 -6.12 -6.04 -3.46
N HIS A 60 -6.92 -6.99 -3.93
CA HIS A 60 -6.88 -8.36 -3.46
C HIS A 60 -5.58 -9.04 -3.88
N VAL A 61 -4.99 -9.76 -2.95
CA VAL A 61 -3.83 -10.62 -3.15
C VAL A 61 -4.13 -12.01 -2.61
N GLU A 62 -3.49 -13.05 -3.16
CA GLU A 62 -3.66 -14.39 -2.62
C GLU A 62 -3.01 -14.55 -1.24
N GLU A 63 -3.53 -15.51 -0.47
CA GLU A 63 -3.04 -15.82 0.87
C GLU A 63 -1.56 -16.26 0.87
N ASP A 64 -1.16 -17.10 -0.08
CA ASP A 64 0.21 -17.60 -0.20
C ASP A 64 1.20 -16.45 -0.44
N VAL A 65 0.83 -15.46 -1.25
CA VAL A 65 1.61 -14.24 -1.47
C VAL A 65 1.81 -13.48 -0.15
N ILE A 66 0.73 -13.29 0.63
CA ILE A 66 0.80 -12.58 1.92
C ILE A 66 1.65 -13.32 2.94
N GLN A 67 1.53 -14.64 3.03
CA GLN A 67 2.34 -15.42 3.96
C GLN A 67 3.83 -15.32 3.62
N VAL A 68 4.18 -15.37 2.33
CA VAL A 68 5.56 -15.21 1.87
C VAL A 68 6.09 -13.80 2.17
N VAL A 69 5.30 -12.76 1.89
CA VAL A 69 5.67 -11.38 2.21
C VAL A 69 5.81 -11.19 3.72
N GLN A 70 4.88 -11.70 4.52
CA GLN A 70 4.93 -11.61 5.98
C GLN A 70 6.22 -12.22 6.52
N LYS A 71 6.59 -13.40 6.03
CA LYS A 71 7.85 -14.06 6.40
C LYS A 71 9.05 -13.19 6.02
N MET A 72 9.06 -12.61 4.82
CA MET A 72 10.13 -11.71 4.38
C MET A 72 10.25 -10.47 5.28
N LEU A 73 9.13 -9.85 5.63
CA LEU A 73 9.09 -8.66 6.49
C LEU A 73 9.58 -8.97 7.91
N LEU A 74 9.24 -10.14 8.45
CA LEU A 74 9.69 -10.59 9.77
C LEU A 74 11.18 -10.97 9.80
N GLU A 75 11.74 -11.43 8.68
CA GLU A 75 13.16 -11.78 8.56
C GLU A 75 14.04 -10.55 8.26
N CYS A 76 13.46 -9.41 7.87
CA CYS A 76 14.22 -8.24 7.47
C CYS A 76 14.56 -7.34 8.67
N SER A 77 15.86 -7.21 8.97
CA SER A 77 16.37 -6.50 10.16
C SER A 77 16.14 -4.99 10.15
N THR A 78 15.84 -4.39 8.99
CA THR A 78 15.58 -2.95 8.85
C THR A 78 14.14 -2.55 9.14
N TRP A 79 13.25 -3.52 9.37
CA TRP A 79 11.83 -3.31 9.55
C TRP A 79 11.46 -3.52 11.00
N THR A 80 10.83 -2.51 11.59
CA THR A 80 10.28 -2.66 12.94
C THR A 80 8.85 -3.16 12.81
N CYS A 81 8.60 -4.39 13.23
CA CYS A 81 7.23 -4.86 13.47
C CYS A 81 6.70 -4.07 14.66
N THR A 82 5.79 -3.13 14.42
CA THR A 82 5.38 -2.18 15.45
C THR A 82 4.25 -2.70 16.33
N GLU A 83 3.45 -3.64 15.82
CA GLU A 83 2.24 -4.11 16.51
C GLU A 83 1.95 -5.59 16.23
N ASP A 84 1.28 -6.25 17.19
CA ASP A 84 0.54 -7.47 16.95
C ASP A 84 -0.68 -7.19 16.07
N TRP A 85 -1.30 -8.26 15.55
CA TRP A 85 -2.55 -8.12 14.78
C TRP A 85 -3.60 -7.38 15.60
N HIS A 86 -4.17 -6.32 15.04
CA HIS A 86 -5.25 -5.56 15.66
C HIS A 86 -6.48 -5.54 14.76
N ILE A 87 -7.66 -5.41 15.37
CA ILE A 87 -8.94 -5.46 14.67
C ILE A 87 -9.49 -4.05 14.49
N MET A 88 -9.87 -3.74 13.26
CA MET A 88 -10.48 -2.48 12.85
C MET A 88 -11.81 -2.74 12.14
N TYR A 89 -12.83 -1.98 12.52
CA TYR A 89 -14.14 -1.98 11.88
C TYR A 89 -14.34 -0.66 11.16
N ASP A 90 -14.52 -0.73 9.83
CA ASP A 90 -14.77 0.41 8.97
C ASP A 90 -16.23 0.38 8.49
N TYR A 91 -16.98 1.43 8.83
CA TYR A 91 -18.36 1.63 8.36
C TYR A 91 -18.36 2.65 7.23
N TYR A 92 -18.96 2.28 6.09
CA TYR A 92 -19.03 3.13 4.91
C TYR A 92 -20.43 3.68 4.68
N LEU A 93 -20.51 5.00 4.52
CA LEU A 93 -21.73 5.75 4.26
C LEU A 93 -21.76 6.21 2.81
N ASP A 94 -22.94 6.21 2.19
CA ASP A 94 -23.13 6.75 0.84
C ASP A 94 -23.62 8.19 0.95
N ASP A 95 -22.77 9.15 0.58
CA ASP A 95 -23.21 10.52 0.31
C ASP A 95 -22.92 10.82 -1.16
N HIS A 96 -23.70 10.15 -2.03
CA HIS A 96 -23.89 10.26 -3.49
C HIS A 96 -22.70 10.47 -4.44
N GLN A 97 -21.48 10.73 -3.95
CA GLN A 97 -20.23 10.98 -4.67
C GLN A 97 -18.98 10.73 -3.81
N THR A 98 -19.08 10.72 -2.47
CA THR A 98 -17.93 10.51 -1.57
C THR A 98 -18.19 9.42 -0.55
N ARG A 99 -17.15 8.61 -0.25
CA ARG A 99 -17.23 7.56 0.78
C ARG A 99 -16.79 8.16 2.10
N VAL A 100 -17.72 8.33 3.03
CA VAL A 100 -17.39 8.62 4.42
C VAL A 100 -17.10 7.29 5.12
N ARG A 101 -15.95 7.23 5.81
CA ARG A 101 -15.51 6.08 6.61
C ARG A 101 -15.53 6.48 8.08
N VAL A 102 -16.22 5.70 8.90
CA VAL A 102 -16.09 5.74 10.36
C VAL A 102 -15.32 4.51 10.80
N SER A 103 -14.20 4.67 11.49
CA SER A 103 -13.35 3.55 11.90
C SER A 103 -13.38 3.36 13.41
N TYR A 104 -13.52 2.12 13.86
CA TYR A 104 -13.50 1.72 15.27
C TYR A 104 -12.41 0.69 15.51
N LYS A 105 -11.67 0.85 16.61
CA LYS A 105 -10.74 -0.15 17.14
C LYS A 105 -11.50 -1.04 18.13
N ASP A 106 -11.42 -2.35 17.92
CA ASP A 106 -12.05 -3.37 18.77
C ASP A 106 -13.54 -3.12 19.07
N GLU A 107 -14.29 -2.57 18.10
CA GLU A 107 -15.72 -2.14 18.16
C GLU A 107 -16.07 -1.07 19.22
N LYS A 108 -15.16 -0.77 20.14
CA LYS A 108 -15.46 0.03 21.34
C LYS A 108 -14.97 1.45 21.28
N GLN A 109 -13.91 1.70 20.51
CA GLN A 109 -13.26 2.99 20.44
C GLN A 109 -13.32 3.53 19.02
N GLN A 110 -14.13 4.57 18.79
CA GLN A 110 -14.08 5.31 17.54
C GLN A 110 -12.68 5.95 17.40
N VAL A 111 -11.98 5.61 16.32
CA VAL A 111 -10.63 6.10 16.03
C VAL A 111 -10.69 7.37 15.20
N ASN A 112 -11.50 7.36 14.13
CA ASN A 112 -11.66 8.51 13.25
C ASN A 112 -12.98 8.46 12.49
N MET A 113 -13.38 9.62 11.95
CA MET A 113 -14.40 9.75 10.94
C MET A 113 -13.88 10.68 9.86
N ILE A 114 -13.83 10.18 8.64
CA ILE A 114 -13.20 10.88 7.53
C ILE A 114 -14.01 10.76 6.26
N ARG A 115 -13.90 11.74 5.37
CA ARG A 115 -14.31 11.63 3.98
C ARG A 115 -13.05 11.47 3.12
N LYS A 116 -12.91 10.33 2.43
CA LYS A 116 -11.76 10.08 1.54
C LYS A 116 -12.05 10.60 0.13
N HIS A 117 -11.18 11.48 -0.37
CA HIS A 117 -11.22 12.03 -1.72
C HIS A 117 -10.04 11.48 -2.52
N ARG A 118 -10.29 10.74 -3.60
CA ARG A 118 -9.22 10.24 -4.48
C ARG A 118 -8.84 11.34 -5.48
N LEU A 119 -7.60 11.81 -5.39
CA LEU A 119 -7.08 12.91 -6.20
C LEU A 119 -6.43 12.40 -7.49
N GLY A 120 -5.87 11.19 -7.44
CA GLY A 120 -5.29 10.54 -8.61
C GLY A 120 -4.64 9.22 -8.28
N HIS A 121 -4.10 8.57 -9.31
CA HIS A 121 -3.30 7.37 -9.16
C HIS A 121 -2.37 7.16 -10.35
N VAL A 122 -1.35 6.33 -10.15
CA VAL A 122 -0.49 5.77 -11.19
C VAL A 122 -0.44 4.26 -10.98
N ASP A 123 -0.70 3.51 -12.05
CA ASP A 123 -0.53 2.07 -12.06
C ASP A 123 0.79 1.72 -12.73
N LEU A 124 1.58 0.89 -12.05
CA LEU A 124 2.87 0.41 -12.53
C LEU A 124 2.83 -1.11 -12.65
N SER A 125 2.98 -1.61 -13.88
CA SER A 125 3.32 -3.01 -14.13
C SER A 125 4.84 -3.13 -14.23
N TYR A 126 5.42 -4.12 -13.55
CA TYR A 126 6.87 -4.39 -13.58
C TYR A 126 7.30 -5.25 -14.78
N GLY A 127 6.41 -5.41 -15.78
CA GLY A 127 6.66 -6.14 -17.01
C GLY A 127 6.35 -7.64 -16.93
N GLN A 128 6.29 -8.29 -18.08
CA GLN A 128 6.12 -9.75 -18.17
C GLN A 128 7.43 -10.42 -17.78
N MET A 129 7.53 -10.92 -16.55
CA MET A 129 8.49 -11.97 -16.24
C MET A 129 8.27 -13.13 -17.23
N ARG A 130 9.37 -13.73 -17.70
CA ARG A 130 9.34 -14.82 -18.68
C ARG A 130 8.33 -15.88 -18.25
N LYS A 131 7.56 -16.39 -19.21
CA LYS A 131 6.49 -17.40 -19.10
C LYS A 131 6.92 -18.70 -18.39
N SER A 132 7.26 -18.66 -17.12
CA SER A 132 7.41 -19.85 -16.28
C SER A 132 6.39 -19.76 -15.14
N GLU A 133 5.27 -20.43 -15.41
CA GLU A 133 4.38 -21.10 -14.45
C GLU A 133 3.50 -20.27 -13.51
N TRP A 134 3.70 -18.95 -13.35
CA TRP A 134 2.85 -18.12 -12.47
C TRP A 134 2.09 -17.01 -13.20
N LYS A 135 0.79 -16.87 -12.87
CA LYS A 135 -0.12 -15.80 -13.37
C LYS A 135 0.15 -14.43 -12.71
N LEU A 136 1.41 -14.10 -12.45
CA LEU A 136 1.79 -12.79 -11.89
C LEU A 136 1.81 -11.67 -12.93
N THR A 137 1.51 -12.00 -14.19
CA THR A 137 1.34 -11.02 -15.29
C THR A 137 0.25 -10.00 -15.00
N ASP A 138 -0.71 -10.36 -14.14
CA ASP A 138 -1.88 -9.53 -13.86
C ASP A 138 -1.64 -8.63 -12.65
N TYR A 139 -0.54 -8.82 -11.90
CA TYR A 139 -0.19 -8.00 -10.75
C TYR A 139 0.46 -6.67 -11.15
N LEU A 140 0.08 -5.63 -10.43
CA LEU A 140 0.62 -4.29 -10.57
C LEU A 140 0.69 -3.59 -9.21
N THR A 141 1.52 -2.55 -9.14
CA THR A 141 1.51 -1.60 -8.03
C THR A 141 0.69 -0.39 -8.41
N ARG A 142 -0.33 -0.08 -7.64
CA ARG A 142 -1.11 1.15 -7.78
C ARG A 142 -0.69 2.12 -6.68
N VAL A 143 -0.09 3.24 -7.05
CA VAL A 143 0.14 4.37 -6.12
C VAL A 143 -1.02 5.33 -6.24
N THR A 144 -1.62 5.69 -5.11
CA THR A 144 -2.75 6.61 -5.02
C THR A 144 -2.40 7.84 -4.20
N LEU A 145 -2.91 8.99 -4.63
CA LEU A 145 -2.90 10.22 -3.84
C LEU A 145 -4.33 10.49 -3.41
N LYS A 146 -4.53 10.67 -2.11
CA LYS A 146 -5.82 10.87 -1.49
C LYS A 146 -5.77 12.08 -0.57
N PHE A 147 -6.92 12.69 -0.33
CA PHE A 147 -7.11 13.66 0.74
C PHE A 147 -8.14 13.11 1.72
N GLU A 148 -7.81 13.12 3.00
CA GLU A 148 -8.70 12.71 4.08
C GLU A 148 -9.27 13.96 4.77
N GLU A 149 -10.54 14.24 4.57
CA GLU A 149 -11.22 15.33 5.27
C GLU A 149 -11.73 14.81 6.62
N PRO A 150 -11.21 15.29 7.77
CA PRO A 150 -11.75 14.91 9.07
C PRO A 150 -13.15 15.47 9.22
N LEU A 151 -14.10 14.63 9.62
CA LEU A 151 -15.45 15.07 9.93
C LEU A 151 -15.63 15.13 11.44
N THR A 152 -16.31 16.16 11.92
CA THR A 152 -16.78 16.20 13.30
C THR A 152 -17.93 15.20 13.48
N SER A 153 -17.98 14.57 14.65
CA SER A 153 -18.86 13.45 15.02
C SER A 153 -20.29 13.58 14.45
N PRO A 154 -20.93 12.49 13.99
CA PRO A 154 -22.25 12.60 13.39
C PRO A 154 -23.24 13.10 14.45
N GLN A 155 -23.84 14.26 14.20
CA GLN A 155 -24.95 14.76 15.02
C GLN A 155 -26.13 13.81 14.85
N ASN A 156 -26.28 12.84 15.76
CA ASN A 156 -27.48 12.02 16.00
C ASN A 156 -28.21 11.47 14.76
N THR A 157 -27.51 11.28 13.64
CA THR A 157 -28.16 10.78 12.43
C THR A 157 -28.15 9.26 12.54
N LEU A 158 -29.33 8.65 12.40
CA LEU A 158 -29.47 7.22 12.15
C LEU A 158 -28.77 6.92 10.84
N LEU A 159 -27.47 6.66 10.94
CA LEU A 159 -26.60 6.48 9.79
C LEU A 159 -26.89 5.12 9.18
N HIS A 160 -27.59 5.10 8.05
CA HIS A 160 -27.71 3.90 7.22
C HIS A 160 -26.37 3.64 6.55
N PHE A 161 -25.64 2.64 7.04
CA PHE A 161 -24.41 2.18 6.42
C PHE A 161 -24.70 1.38 5.16
N LYS A 162 -23.86 1.55 4.14
CA LYS A 162 -23.94 0.79 2.89
C LYS A 162 -23.18 -0.52 2.98
N SER A 163 -22.10 -0.52 3.75
CA SER A 163 -21.28 -1.70 3.99
C SER A 163 -20.47 -1.52 5.25
N VAL A 164 -20.15 -2.63 5.88
CA VAL A 164 -19.22 -2.74 6.99
C VAL A 164 -18.05 -3.63 6.56
N LYS A 165 -16.84 -3.25 6.94
CA LYS A 165 -15.63 -4.04 6.76
C LYS A 165 -15.00 -4.31 8.11
N MET A 166 -14.76 -5.58 8.43
CA MET A 166 -13.83 -5.94 9.50
C MET A 166 -12.48 -6.23 8.88
N SER A 167 -11.42 -5.68 9.46
CA SER A 167 -10.04 -5.92 9.04
C SER A 167 -9.16 -6.26 10.22
N MET A 168 -8.38 -7.33 10.09
CA MET A 168 -7.23 -7.61 10.93
C MET A 168 -6.01 -7.05 10.22
N ARG A 169 -5.23 -6.24 10.92
CA ARG A 169 -4.10 -5.49 10.33
C ARG A 169 -2.82 -5.79 11.09
N LYS A 170 -1.72 -6.00 10.35
CA LYS A 170 -0.37 -6.09 10.89
C LYS A 170 0.54 -5.12 10.17
N SER A 171 1.13 -4.20 10.93
CA SER A 171 1.90 -3.09 10.38
C SER A 171 3.40 -3.23 10.67
N PHE A 172 4.20 -2.83 9.69
CA PHE A 172 5.66 -2.80 9.73
C PHE A 172 6.13 -1.41 9.33
N ILE A 173 6.92 -0.76 10.17
CA ILE A 173 7.44 0.58 9.88
C ILE A 173 8.91 0.48 9.48
N VAL A 174 9.27 1.12 8.37
CA VAL A 174 10.64 1.23 7.89
C VAL A 174 10.99 2.69 7.60
N PRO A 175 12.02 3.25 8.28
CA PRO A 175 12.52 4.57 7.94
C PRO A 175 13.23 4.53 6.59
N SER A 176 13.12 5.61 5.80
CA SER A 176 13.92 5.76 4.59
C SER A 176 15.35 6.14 4.96
N HIS A 177 16.33 5.31 4.58
CA HIS A 177 17.75 5.59 4.82
C HIS A 177 18.22 6.89 4.15
N ASN A 178 17.59 7.30 3.05
CA ASN A 178 17.99 8.46 2.25
C ASN A 178 17.20 9.74 2.60
N CYS A 179 16.14 9.63 3.41
CA CYS A 179 15.35 10.78 3.85
C CYS A 179 14.77 10.47 5.23
N SER A 180 15.38 11.00 6.29
CA SER A 180 14.95 10.74 7.66
C SER A 180 13.52 11.19 7.96
N ALA A 181 12.98 12.11 7.17
CA ALA A 181 11.60 12.58 7.24
C ALA A 181 10.58 11.62 6.60
N VAL A 182 11.04 10.63 5.84
CA VAL A 182 10.18 9.66 5.15
C VAL A 182 10.20 8.35 5.92
N ARG A 183 9.04 7.94 6.41
CA ARG A 183 8.82 6.63 7.01
C ARG A 183 7.71 5.92 6.26
N TRP A 184 7.89 4.66 5.97
CA TRP A 184 6.89 3.85 5.27
C TRP A 184 6.25 2.90 6.27
N ARG A 185 4.92 2.85 6.30
CA ARG A 185 4.17 1.79 6.98
C ARG A 185 3.68 0.81 5.93
N PHE A 186 4.11 -0.43 6.05
CA PHE A 186 3.59 -1.56 5.29
C PHE A 186 2.57 -2.27 6.13
N GLU A 187 1.41 -2.53 5.56
CA GLU A 187 0.33 -3.18 6.26
C GLU A 187 -0.14 -4.40 5.49
N LEU A 188 -0.17 -5.53 6.20
CA LEU A 188 -0.81 -6.74 5.74
C LEU A 188 -2.20 -6.78 6.35
N VAL A 189 -3.21 -6.96 5.50
CA VAL A 189 -4.60 -6.86 5.90
C VAL A 189 -5.32 -8.15 5.53
N GLN A 190 -6.00 -8.74 6.51
CA GLN A 190 -7.02 -9.76 6.30
C GLN A 190 -8.37 -9.10 6.53
N PHE A 191 -9.36 -9.30 5.67
CA PHE A 191 -10.62 -8.58 5.81
C PHE A 191 -11.83 -9.32 5.24
N TRP A 192 -12.99 -8.94 5.78
CA TRP A 192 -14.32 -9.33 5.31
C TRP A 192 -15.15 -8.06 5.08
N VAL A 193 -16.07 -8.10 4.12
CA VAL A 193 -16.95 -6.97 3.80
C VAL A 193 -18.35 -7.50 3.60
N SER A 194 -19.32 -6.89 4.29
CA SER A 194 -20.73 -7.20 4.15
C SER A 194 -21.57 -5.92 4.18
N ASP A 195 -22.87 -6.03 3.91
CA ASP A 195 -23.81 -4.91 3.92
C ASP A 195 -24.29 -4.53 5.34
N SER A 196 -24.18 -5.46 6.30
CA SER A 196 -24.58 -5.27 7.70
C SER A 196 -23.60 -5.95 8.66
N MET A 197 -23.68 -5.60 9.96
CA MET A 197 -22.91 -6.26 11.01
C MET A 197 -23.28 -7.74 11.16
N GLU A 198 -24.56 -8.08 11.10
CA GLU A 198 -25.04 -9.46 11.21
C GLU A 198 -24.51 -10.33 10.05
N SER A 199 -24.58 -9.81 8.83
CA SER A 199 -24.00 -10.46 7.65
C SER A 199 -22.48 -10.62 7.79
N LEU A 200 -21.79 -9.63 8.37
CA LEU A 200 -20.33 -9.65 8.56
C LEU A 200 -19.91 -10.71 9.57
N GLU A 201 -20.61 -10.81 10.71
CA GLU A 201 -20.38 -11.84 11.73
C GLU A 201 -20.57 -13.25 11.15
N HIS A 202 -21.59 -13.44 10.30
CA HIS A 202 -21.79 -14.70 9.59
C HIS A 202 -20.64 -15.02 8.62
N SER A 203 -20.21 -14.04 7.79
CA SER A 203 -19.10 -14.21 6.86
C SER A 203 -17.80 -14.57 7.56
N ILE A 204 -17.50 -13.96 8.71
CA ILE A 204 -16.28 -14.27 9.50
C ILE A 204 -16.25 -15.75 9.92
N GLN A 205 -17.41 -16.35 10.16
CA GLN A 205 -17.52 -17.75 10.60
C GLN A 205 -17.54 -18.75 9.45
N THR A 206 -17.90 -18.32 8.24
CA THR A 206 -18.25 -19.23 7.13
C THR A 206 -17.42 -19.04 5.87
N GLU A 207 -16.80 -17.87 5.69
CA GLU A 207 -16.06 -17.48 4.49
C GLU A 207 -14.59 -17.23 4.81
N ALA A 208 -13.71 -17.59 3.87
CA ALA A 208 -12.30 -17.24 3.95
C ALA A 208 -12.11 -15.71 3.82
N PRO A 209 -11.16 -15.11 4.55
CA PRO A 209 -10.87 -13.69 4.42
C PRO A 209 -10.34 -13.36 3.03
N GLN A 210 -10.55 -12.11 2.63
CA GLN A 210 -9.78 -11.50 1.57
C GLN A 210 -8.50 -10.91 2.13
N TYR A 211 -7.45 -10.89 1.32
CA TYR A 211 -6.18 -10.30 1.73
C TYR A 211 -5.82 -9.10 0.88
N SER A 212 -5.16 -8.11 1.49
CA SER A 212 -4.54 -7.00 0.78
C SER A 212 -3.21 -6.61 1.42
N MET A 213 -2.36 -5.99 0.61
CA MET A 213 -1.11 -5.39 1.08
C MET A 213 -1.06 -3.93 0.64
N GLU A 214 -0.74 -3.07 1.59
CA GLU A 214 -0.59 -1.64 1.37
C GLU A 214 0.73 -1.14 1.93
N CYS A 215 1.25 -0.08 1.32
CA CYS A 215 2.37 0.68 1.85
C CYS A 215 2.06 2.16 1.78
N GLU A 216 2.12 2.84 2.91
CA GLU A 216 1.79 4.25 3.04
C GLU A 216 2.96 5.07 3.56
N LEU A 217 2.98 6.34 3.19
CA LEU A 217 3.89 7.31 3.77
C LEU A 217 3.34 7.78 5.12
N LEU A 218 4.11 7.58 6.18
CA LEU A 218 3.85 8.18 7.48
C LEU A 218 4.40 9.60 7.50
N ASP A 219 3.54 10.55 7.86
CA ASP A 219 3.84 11.97 8.05
C ASP A 219 4.47 12.63 6.82
N LEU A 220 3.64 12.97 5.84
CA LEU A 220 4.07 13.73 4.68
C LEU A 220 4.71 15.06 5.14
N PRO A 221 5.99 15.34 4.81
CA PRO A 221 6.62 16.59 5.20
C PRO A 221 5.93 17.80 4.55
N ASP A 222 5.78 18.89 5.32
CA ASP A 222 5.11 20.13 4.88
C ASP A 222 5.74 20.74 3.62
N ALA A 223 7.05 20.55 3.46
CA ALA A 223 7.80 21.02 2.31
C ALA A 223 8.74 19.91 1.81
N LEU A 224 8.57 19.57 0.53
CA LEU A 224 9.47 18.66 -0.19
C LEU A 224 10.01 19.39 -1.41
N SER A 225 11.33 19.31 -1.64
CA SER A 225 11.91 19.74 -2.91
C SER A 225 11.48 18.78 -4.03
N GLU A 226 11.64 19.17 -5.30
CA GLU A 226 11.39 18.24 -6.42
C GLU A 226 12.27 16.98 -6.34
N THR A 227 13.50 17.13 -5.84
CA THR A 227 14.43 16.02 -5.60
C THR A 227 13.88 15.07 -4.54
N ASP A 228 13.39 15.60 -3.42
CA ASP A 228 12.86 14.78 -2.33
C ASP A 228 11.58 14.05 -2.75
N LYS A 229 10.69 14.72 -3.50
CA LYS A 229 9.48 14.08 -4.04
C LYS A 229 9.84 12.91 -4.95
N TYR A 230 10.82 13.11 -5.83
CA TYR A 230 11.26 12.04 -6.74
C TYR A 230 11.85 10.86 -5.97
N ILE A 231 12.76 11.13 -5.03
CA ILE A 231 13.39 10.10 -4.19
C ILE A 231 12.33 9.36 -3.37
N MET A 232 11.36 10.08 -2.79
CA MET A 232 10.25 9.51 -2.03
C MET A 232 9.45 8.52 -2.89
N PHE A 233 8.94 8.94 -4.05
CA PHE A 233 8.16 8.06 -4.92
C PHE A 233 8.99 6.91 -5.51
N ALA A 234 10.23 7.15 -5.92
CA ALA A 234 11.12 6.08 -6.37
C ALA A 234 11.35 5.06 -5.25
N SER A 235 11.59 5.51 -4.01
CA SER A 235 11.81 4.64 -2.86
C SER A 235 10.57 3.80 -2.48
N LEU A 236 9.37 4.32 -2.72
CA LEU A 236 8.12 3.58 -2.56
C LEU A 236 8.00 2.49 -3.62
N LEU A 237 8.16 2.88 -4.90
CA LEU A 237 8.01 1.98 -6.04
C LEU A 237 9.03 0.84 -6.04
N MET A 238 10.28 1.10 -5.62
CA MET A 238 11.31 0.06 -5.47
C MET A 238 10.96 -0.92 -4.34
N LYS A 239 10.47 -0.45 -3.19
CA LYS A 239 10.03 -1.38 -2.12
C LYS A 239 8.86 -2.25 -2.57
N MET A 240 7.95 -1.70 -3.36
CA MET A 240 6.84 -2.47 -3.94
C MET A 240 7.30 -3.43 -5.03
N GLU A 241 8.38 -3.11 -5.75
CA GLU A 241 9.03 -4.00 -6.71
C GLU A 241 9.67 -5.23 -6.02
N ASP A 242 10.21 -5.06 -4.82
CA ASP A 242 10.75 -6.18 -4.03
C ASP A 242 9.67 -7.24 -3.80
N PHE A 243 8.41 -6.85 -3.56
CA PHE A 243 7.31 -7.81 -3.44
C PHE A 243 6.88 -8.47 -4.76
N TYR A 244 7.20 -7.86 -5.90
CA TYR A 244 7.01 -8.52 -7.19
C TYR A 244 8.11 -9.57 -7.44
N THR A 245 9.33 -9.26 -7.01
CA THR A 245 10.53 -10.03 -7.37
C THR A 245 10.84 -11.13 -6.36
N PHE A 246 10.65 -10.89 -5.06
CA PHE A 246 11.13 -11.77 -3.99
C PHE A 246 10.22 -12.97 -3.69
N PRO A 247 8.89 -12.82 -3.61
CA PRO A 247 7.99 -13.96 -3.48
C PRO A 247 8.12 -14.91 -4.65
N LEU A 248 8.37 -14.40 -5.86
CA LEU A 248 8.65 -15.20 -7.05
C LEU A 248 9.91 -16.07 -6.84
N CYS A 249 11.03 -15.48 -6.39
CA CYS A 249 12.27 -16.21 -6.15
C CYS A 249 12.11 -17.32 -5.09
N ARG A 250 11.35 -17.08 -4.02
CA ARG A 250 11.12 -18.10 -2.98
C ARG A 250 10.09 -19.16 -3.38
N LEU A 251 9.01 -18.79 -4.08
CA LEU A 251 7.99 -19.74 -4.55
C LEU A 251 8.52 -20.65 -5.66
N ILE A 252 9.37 -20.13 -6.56
CA ILE A 252 10.11 -20.95 -7.53
C ILE A 252 11.01 -21.96 -6.78
N ALA A 253 11.78 -21.52 -5.80
CA ALA A 253 12.65 -22.41 -5.01
C ALA A 253 11.87 -23.49 -4.22
N ILE A 254 10.62 -23.19 -3.81
CA ILE A 254 9.73 -24.16 -3.14
C ILE A 254 9.15 -25.16 -4.14
N ASN A 255 8.72 -24.70 -5.32
CA ASN A 255 8.08 -25.54 -6.35
C ASN A 255 9.07 -26.37 -7.18
N GLU A 256 10.30 -25.90 -7.38
CA GLU A 256 11.36 -26.67 -8.05
C GLU A 256 11.90 -27.81 -7.19
N GLY A 257 11.52 -27.85 -5.91
CA GLY A 257 11.79 -28.95 -4.99
C GLY A 257 13.26 -29.07 -4.59
N GLN A 258 13.49 -29.49 -3.35
CA GLN A 258 14.65 -30.32 -3.00
C GLN A 258 15.96 -30.02 -3.74
N GLN A 259 16.60 -28.89 -3.48
CA GLN A 259 18.05 -28.82 -3.35
C GLN A 259 18.46 -27.50 -2.70
N GLN A 260 19.46 -27.60 -1.83
CA GLN A 260 20.11 -26.48 -1.15
C GLN A 260 20.66 -25.46 -2.16
N SER A 261 19.85 -24.53 -2.64
CA SER A 261 20.37 -23.36 -3.34
C SER A 261 20.48 -22.21 -2.35
N GLN A 262 21.73 -21.88 -2.00
CA GLN A 262 22.07 -20.67 -1.28
C GLN A 262 21.35 -19.48 -1.93
N LEU A 263 20.57 -18.76 -1.13
CA LEU A 263 20.00 -17.48 -1.52
C LEU A 263 21.13 -16.57 -2.04
N PRO A 264 20.91 -15.73 -3.06
CA PRO A 264 21.85 -14.66 -3.36
C PRO A 264 21.93 -13.73 -2.14
N THR A 265 23.07 -13.80 -1.44
CA THR A 265 23.44 -12.83 -0.42
C THR A 265 23.62 -11.49 -1.11
N PHE A 266 22.59 -10.67 -1.15
CA PHE A 266 22.77 -9.26 -1.50
C PHE A 266 23.57 -8.64 -0.35
N LEU A 267 24.84 -8.40 -0.63
CA LEU A 267 25.76 -7.65 0.23
C LEU A 267 25.14 -6.28 0.48
N VAL A 268 24.56 -6.09 1.67
CA VAL A 268 24.45 -4.77 2.27
C VAL A 268 25.89 -4.35 2.59
N GLN A 269 26.52 -3.65 1.66
CA GLN A 269 27.78 -2.99 1.96
C GLN A 269 27.46 -1.76 2.83
N SER A 270 27.94 -1.83 4.08
CA SER A 270 28.01 -0.74 5.05
C SER A 270 28.86 0.42 4.55
#